data_AF-A0A525PC77-F1
#
_entry.id   AF-A0A525PC77-F1
#
_cell.length_a   1.000
_cell.length_b   1.000
_cell.length_c   1.000
_cell.angle_alpha   90.00
_cell.angle_beta   90.00
_cell.angle_gamma   90.00
#
_symmetry.space_group_name_H-M   'P 1'
#
loop_
_entity.id
_entity.type
_entity.pdbx_description
1 polymer ?
#
loop_
_entity_poly.entity_id
_entity_poly.type
_entity_poly.pdbx_seq_one_letter_code
_entity_poly.pdbx_strand_id
1 'polypeptide(L)'
;MQQKLELPGIDRIRLRFLQMLCDRQFAIAEHALAAWESDTVDGINSNLTSARTLFHQIAGTAGSLGFEELGEEARACEITIDKHLESAQAEVATCPSELIFGMDDFLKISQALIEENSELINA
;
A
#
# COMPACT_ATOMS: atom_id res chain seq x y z
N MET A 1 -25.42 3.76 26.73
CA MET A 1 -25.59 3.88 25.26
C MET A 1 -24.73 5.04 24.79
N GLN A 2 -23.52 4.77 24.30
CA GLN A 2 -22.76 5.78 23.56
C GLN A 2 -23.31 5.81 22.14
N GLN A 3 -23.99 6.90 21.77
CA GLN A 3 -24.24 7.23 20.37
C GLN A 3 -22.88 7.42 19.71
N LYS A 4 -22.50 6.49 18.82
CA LYS A 4 -21.49 6.76 17.80
C LYS A 4 -22.01 7.97 17.03
N LEU A 5 -21.35 9.11 17.19
CA LEU A 5 -21.53 10.26 16.32
C LEU A 5 -21.06 9.82 14.92
N GLU A 6 -21.97 9.23 14.14
CA GLU A 6 -21.80 9.03 12.71
C GLU A 6 -21.86 10.43 12.08
N LEU A 7 -20.70 11.08 12.01
CA LEU A 7 -20.54 12.34 11.32
C LEU A 7 -20.68 12.04 9.82
N PRO A 8 -21.74 12.47 9.12
CA PRO A 8 -22.06 12.03 7.75
C PRO A 8 -20.97 12.31 6.70
N GLY A 9 -19.97 13.11 7.05
CA GLY A 9 -18.81 13.38 6.20
C GLY A 9 -17.73 12.31 6.24
N ILE A 10 -17.53 11.61 7.36
CA ILE A 10 -16.42 10.66 7.51
C ILE A 10 -16.66 9.38 6.70
N ASP A 11 -17.89 8.87 6.67
CA ASP A 11 -18.22 7.64 5.94
C ASP A 11 -18.03 7.83 4.44
N ARG A 12 -18.35 9.02 3.90
CA ARG A 12 -18.07 9.35 2.50
C ARG A 12 -16.57 9.41 2.19
N ILE A 13 -15.75 9.88 3.13
CA ILE A 13 -14.29 9.91 2.97
C ILE A 13 -13.72 8.49 3.05
N ARG A 14 -14.22 7.66 3.99
CA ARG A 14 -13.85 6.24 4.12
C ARG A 14 -14.19 5.47 2.84
N LEU A 15 -15.39 5.66 2.29
CA LEU A 15 -15.80 5.03 1.03
C LEU A 15 -14.88 5.44 -0.13
N ARG A 16 -14.57 6.74 -0.27
CA ARG A 16 -13.64 7.22 -1.30
C ARG A 16 -12.24 6.63 -1.14
N PHE A 17 -11.76 6.49 0.10
CA PHE A 17 -10.49 5.85 0.39
C PHE A 17 -10.50 4.38 -0.06
N LEU A 18 -11.56 3.63 0.25
CA LEU A 18 -11.68 2.23 -0.16
C LEU A 18 -11.74 2.07 -1.69
N GLN A 19 -12.48 2.95 -2.38
CA GLN A 19 -12.53 2.97 -3.85
C GLN A 19 -11.14 3.24 -4.45
N MET A 20 -10.41 4.21 -3.89
CA MET A 20 -9.03 4.50 -4.29
C MET A 20 -8.08 3.34 -3.95
N LEU A 21 -8.31 2.62 -2.86
CA LEU A 21 -7.51 1.46 -2.46
C LEU A 21 -7.60 0.34 -3.51
N CYS A 22 -8.79 0.13 -4.12
CA CYS A 22 -8.96 -0.81 -5.22
C CYS A 22 -7.98 -0.54 -6.37
N ASP A 23 -7.79 0.71 -6.79
CA ASP A 23 -6.87 1.06 -7.87
C ASP A 23 -5.41 0.93 -7.41
N ARG A 24 -5.12 1.37 -6.18
CA ARG A 24 -3.75 1.39 -5.65
C ARG A 24 -3.18 0.00 -5.41
N GLN A 25 -3.98 -0.98 -5.01
CA GLN A 25 -3.48 -2.35 -4.86
C GLN A 25 -2.99 -2.94 -6.18
N PHE A 26 -3.68 -2.66 -7.30
CA PHE A 26 -3.22 -3.10 -8.62
C PHE A 26 -1.91 -2.41 -9.00
N ALA A 27 -1.83 -1.09 -8.82
CA ALA A 27 -0.59 -0.35 -9.12
C ALA A 27 0.60 -0.83 -8.25
N ILE A 28 0.38 -1.13 -6.97
CA ILE A 28 1.42 -1.71 -6.10
C ILE A 28 1.86 -3.08 -6.62
N ALA A 29 0.92 -3.96 -6.98
CA ALA A 29 1.23 -5.28 -7.53
C ALA A 29 2.02 -5.17 -8.85
N GLU A 30 1.65 -4.24 -9.74
CA GLU A 30 2.37 -3.97 -10.99
C GLU A 30 3.80 -3.50 -10.73
N HIS A 31 4.01 -2.57 -9.81
CA HIS A 31 5.35 -2.11 -9.45
C HIS A 31 6.18 -3.21 -8.77
N ALA A 32 5.58 -4.04 -7.93
CA ALA A 32 6.26 -5.18 -7.31
C ALA A 32 6.76 -6.16 -8.37
N LEU A 33 5.89 -6.53 -9.32
CA LEU A 33 6.25 -7.44 -10.42
C LEU A 33 7.31 -6.83 -11.34
N ALA A 34 7.14 -5.56 -11.74
CA ALA A 34 8.09 -4.88 -12.60
C ALA A 34 9.47 -4.69 -11.95
N ALA A 35 9.52 -4.47 -10.62
CA ALA A 35 10.77 -4.46 -9.88
C ALA A 35 11.41 -5.86 -9.86
N TRP A 36 10.62 -6.91 -9.62
CA TRP A 36 11.09 -8.29 -9.57
C TRP A 36 11.65 -8.79 -10.91
N GLU A 37 11.01 -8.42 -12.02
CA GLU A 37 11.39 -8.82 -13.37
C GLU A 37 12.49 -7.94 -14.00
N SER A 38 12.88 -6.84 -13.36
CA SER A 38 13.86 -5.91 -13.92
C SER A 38 15.29 -6.41 -13.74
N ASP A 39 16.04 -6.46 -14.86
CA ASP A 39 17.48 -6.74 -14.89
C ASP A 39 18.36 -5.49 -14.72
N THR A 40 17.75 -4.33 -14.42
CA THR A 40 18.47 -3.05 -14.27
C THR A 40 18.24 -2.43 -12.89
N VAL A 41 19.28 -1.79 -12.37
CA VAL A 41 19.21 -0.99 -11.13
C VAL A 41 18.12 0.08 -11.22
N ASP A 42 18.09 0.82 -12.33
CA ASP A 42 17.11 1.88 -12.54
C ASP A 42 15.67 1.35 -12.58
N GLY A 43 15.42 0.24 -13.29
CA GLY A 43 14.11 -0.39 -13.34
C GLY A 43 13.63 -0.93 -11.99
N ILE A 44 14.54 -1.47 -11.18
CA ILE A 44 14.22 -1.91 -9.81
C ILE A 44 13.89 -0.69 -8.95
N ASN A 45 14.82 0.27 -8.86
CA ASN A 45 14.70 1.39 -7.92
C ASN A 45 13.55 2.33 -8.27
N SER A 46 13.25 2.55 -9.56
CA SER A 46 12.13 3.39 -10.00
C SER A 46 10.76 2.76 -9.66
N ASN A 47 10.62 1.44 -9.82
CA ASN A 47 9.39 0.74 -9.42
C ASN A 47 9.24 0.69 -7.90
N LEU A 48 10.31 0.43 -7.15
CA LEU A 48 10.29 0.49 -5.69
C LEU A 48 9.92 1.90 -5.19
N THR A 49 10.46 2.95 -5.81
CA THR A 49 10.11 4.34 -5.49
C THR A 49 8.63 4.66 -5.77
N SER A 50 8.09 4.15 -6.87
CA SER A 50 6.67 4.29 -7.22
C SER A 50 5.78 3.58 -6.18
N ALA A 51 6.08 2.33 -5.84
CA ALA A 51 5.38 1.59 -4.79
C ALA A 51 5.45 2.30 -3.43
N ARG A 52 6.64 2.76 -3.03
CA ARG A 52 6.88 3.54 -1.80
C ARG A 52 6.00 4.78 -1.72
N THR A 53 5.79 5.48 -2.84
CA THR A 53 4.91 6.65 -2.90
C THR A 53 3.46 6.28 -2.62
N LEU A 54 2.97 5.15 -3.16
CA LEU A 54 1.63 4.66 -2.89
C LEU A 54 1.46 4.25 -1.43
N PHE A 55 2.43 3.52 -0.86
CA PHE A 55 2.44 3.15 0.54
C PHE A 55 2.39 4.36 1.47
N HIS A 56 3.21 5.39 1.21
CA HIS A 56 3.21 6.63 1.97
C HIS A 56 1.82 7.30 2.00
N GLN A 57 1.16 7.38 0.84
CA GLN A 57 -0.16 7.99 0.73
C GLN A 57 -1.24 7.17 1.44
N ILE A 58 -1.14 5.84 1.42
CA ILE A 58 -2.06 4.94 2.13
C ILE A 58 -1.86 5.09 3.64
N ALA A 59 -0.62 4.96 4.12
CA ALA A 59 -0.28 5.10 5.54
C ALA A 59 -0.75 6.45 6.12
N GLY A 60 -0.55 7.55 5.37
CA GLY A 60 -0.95 8.89 5.80
C GLY A 60 -2.46 9.12 5.92
N THR A 61 -3.29 8.25 5.31
CA THR A 61 -4.75 8.42 5.30
C THR A 61 -5.47 7.34 6.09
N ALA A 62 -5.03 6.08 6.02
CA ALA A 62 -5.68 4.91 6.59
C ALA A 62 -5.96 5.03 8.09
N GLY A 63 -4.97 5.44 8.89
CA GLY A 63 -5.11 5.56 10.35
C GLY A 63 -6.19 6.57 10.77
N SER A 64 -6.27 7.72 10.10
CA SER A 64 -7.30 8.74 10.38
C SER A 64 -8.73 8.30 10.03
N LEU A 65 -8.85 7.27 9.20
CA LEU A 65 -10.11 6.72 8.71
C LEU A 65 -10.51 5.42 9.42
N GLY A 66 -9.77 5.01 10.45
CA GLY A 66 -10.03 3.82 11.24
C GLY A 66 -9.58 2.52 10.57
N PHE A 67 -8.66 2.58 9.61
CA PHE A 67 -8.01 1.43 8.98
C PHE A 67 -6.57 1.30 9.50
N GLU A 68 -6.42 1.14 10.82
CA GLU A 68 -5.14 1.21 11.52
C GLU A 68 -4.16 0.13 11.04
N GLU A 69 -4.59 -1.13 11.02
CA GLU A 69 -3.77 -2.26 10.54
C GLU A 69 -3.24 -2.06 9.11
N LEU A 70 -4.12 -1.64 8.18
CA LEU A 70 -3.72 -1.33 6.81
C LEU A 70 -2.69 -0.19 6.76
N GLY A 71 -2.87 0.84 7.59
CA GLY A 71 -1.97 1.99 7.66
C GLY A 71 -0.59 1.62 8.23
N GLU A 72 -0.56 0.78 9.25
CA GLU A 72 0.67 0.27 9.85
C GLU A 72 1.45 -0.60 8.86
N GLU A 73 0.77 -1.51 8.16
CA GLU A 73 1.41 -2.37 7.16
C GLU A 73 1.95 -1.55 5.97
N ALA A 74 1.18 -0.58 5.47
CA ALA A 74 1.66 0.33 4.43
C ALA A 74 2.91 1.09 4.89
N ARG A 75 2.93 1.54 6.15
CA ARG A 75 4.09 2.24 6.73
C ARG A 75 5.30 1.32 6.86
N ALA A 76 5.11 0.06 7.24
CA ALA A 76 6.17 -0.93 7.32
C ALA A 76 6.81 -1.20 5.95
N CYS A 77 5.98 -1.35 4.90
CA CYS A 77 6.44 -1.44 3.52
C CYS A 77 7.23 -0.20 3.08
N GLU A 78 6.71 1.00 3.33
CA GLU A 78 7.38 2.28 3.02
C GLU A 78 8.79 2.34 3.64
N ILE A 79 8.91 2.05 4.94
CA ILE A 79 10.18 2.09 5.67
C ILE A 79 11.17 1.06 5.12
N THR A 80 10.70 -0.13 4.79
CA THR A 80 11.56 -1.20 4.28
C THR A 80 12.11 -0.84 2.91
N ILE A 81 11.29 -0.23 2.04
CA ILE A 81 11.74 0.27 0.74
C ILE A 81 12.75 1.42 0.92
N ASP A 82 12.45 2.41 1.76
CA ASP A 82 13.36 3.53 2.03
C ASP A 82 14.73 3.01 2.48
N LYS A 83 14.75 2.05 3.42
CA LYS A 83 15.98 1.42 3.91
C LYS A 83 16.77 0.72 2.80
N HIS A 84 16.08 0.05 1.86
CA HIS A 84 16.76 -0.57 0.73
C HIS A 84 17.36 0.48 -0.21
N LEU A 85 16.59 1.51 -0.58
CA LEU A 85 17.03 2.57 -1.50
C LEU A 85 18.21 3.38 -0.95
N GLU A 86 18.34 3.47 0.38
CA GLU A 86 19.48 4.12 1.05
C GLU A 86 20.69 3.19 1.27
N SER A 87 20.55 1.89 0.97
CA SER A 87 21.61 0.89 1.20
C SER A 87 22.51 0.72 -0.03
N ALA A 88 23.72 0.18 0.19
CA ALA A 88 24.62 -0.18 -0.90
C ALA A 88 24.02 -1.23 -1.87
N GLN A 89 23.03 -2.00 -1.40
CA GLN A 89 22.32 -2.99 -2.21
C GLN A 89 21.46 -2.35 -3.30
N ALA A 90 21.08 -1.07 -3.17
CA ALA A 90 20.37 -0.34 -4.23
C ALA A 90 21.21 -0.10 -5.49
N GLU A 91 22.54 -0.32 -5.44
CA GLU A 91 23.42 -0.20 -6.60
C GLU A 91 23.56 -1.53 -7.38
N VAL A 92 22.86 -2.58 -6.96
CA VAL A 92 22.91 -3.91 -7.57
C VAL A 92 21.60 -4.21 -8.26
N ALA A 93 21.66 -4.77 -9.47
CA ALA A 93 20.49 -5.20 -10.22
C ALA A 93 19.90 -6.51 -9.66
N THR A 94 19.46 -6.48 -8.41
CA THR A 94 18.84 -7.62 -7.74
C THR A 94 17.74 -7.11 -6.81
N CYS A 95 16.49 -7.40 -7.18
CA CYS A 95 15.34 -7.03 -6.38
C CYS A 95 15.32 -7.84 -5.06
N PRO A 96 15.21 -7.19 -3.89
CA PRO A 96 15.14 -7.90 -2.61
C PRO A 96 13.82 -8.67 -2.47
N SER A 97 13.88 -9.99 -2.32
CA SER A 97 12.68 -10.83 -2.14
C SER A 97 11.86 -10.46 -0.91
N GLU A 98 12.52 -9.99 0.15
CA GLU A 98 11.89 -9.53 1.39
C GLU A 98 10.93 -8.35 1.14
N LEU A 99 11.27 -7.45 0.22
CA LEU A 99 10.38 -6.36 -0.16
C LEU A 99 9.15 -6.88 -0.89
N ILE A 100 9.33 -7.84 -1.80
CA ILE A 100 8.23 -8.44 -2.56
C ILE A 100 7.26 -9.17 -1.62
N PHE A 101 7.78 -9.92 -0.64
CA PHE A 101 6.92 -10.57 0.35
C PHE A 101 6.15 -9.57 1.22
N GLY A 102 6.78 -8.48 1.66
CA GLY A 102 6.07 -7.42 2.38
C GLY A 102 4.96 -6.78 1.55
N MET A 103 5.21 -6.51 0.26
CA MET A 103 4.17 -5.99 -0.64
C MET A 103 3.03 -7.00 -0.83
N ASP A 104 3.34 -8.29 -0.98
CA ASP A 104 2.34 -9.36 -1.10
C ASP A 104 1.46 -9.47 0.16
N ASP A 105 2.06 -9.37 1.35
CA ASP A 105 1.32 -9.38 2.62
C ASP A 105 0.40 -8.16 2.76
N PHE A 106 0.87 -6.96 2.38
CA PHE A 106 0.00 -5.79 2.29
C PHE A 106 -1.16 -5.99 1.32
N LEU A 107 -0.91 -6.57 0.14
CA LEU A 107 -1.96 -6.82 -0.86
C LEU A 107 -3.03 -7.76 -0.33
N LYS A 108 -2.67 -8.79 0.45
CA LYS A 108 -3.65 -9.67 1.10
C LYS A 108 -4.53 -8.92 2.10
N ILE A 109 -3.93 -8.06 2.94
CA ILE A 109 -4.67 -7.25 3.91
C ILE A 109 -5.61 -6.26 3.19
N SER A 110 -5.10 -5.58 2.16
CA SER A 110 -5.88 -4.67 1.32
C SER A 110 -7.07 -5.37 0.67
N GLN A 111 -6.84 -6.54 0.07
CA GLN A 111 -7.87 -7.30 -0.61
C GLN A 111 -8.95 -7.79 0.36
N ALA A 112 -8.56 -8.31 1.53
CA ALA A 112 -9.50 -8.72 2.57
C ALA A 112 -10.39 -7.55 3.02
N LEU A 113 -9.80 -6.37 3.24
CA LEU A 113 -10.55 -5.17 3.62
C LEU A 113 -11.53 -4.73 2.51
N ILE A 114 -11.11 -4.79 1.24
CA ILE A 114 -12.00 -4.46 0.10
C ILE A 114 -13.16 -5.44 0.02
N GLU A 115 -12.92 -6.74 0.21
CA GLU A 115 -13.95 -7.78 0.18
C GLU A 115 -14.98 -7.58 1.30
N GLU A 116 -14.51 -7.31 2.53
CA GLU A 116 -15.36 -6.99 3.69
C GLU A 116 -16.26 -5.77 3.47
N ASN A 117 -15.84 -4.84 2.60
CA ASN A 117 -16.56 -3.60 2.31
C ASN A 117 -17.16 -3.57 0.89
N SER A 118 -17.20 -4.71 0.19
CA SER A 118 -17.56 -4.78 -1.23
C SER A 118 -18.97 -4.26 -1.55
N GLU A 119 -19.96 -4.53 -0.69
CA GLU A 119 -21.31 -4.01 -0.84
C GLU A 119 -21.36 -2.48 -0.76
N LEU A 120 -20.56 -1.88 0.14
CA LEU A 120 -20.47 -0.43 0.30
C LEU A 120 -19.75 0.23 -0.88
N ILE A 121 -18.70 -0.42 -1.40
CA ILE A 121 -17.90 0.08 -2.52
C ILE A 121 -18.72 0.14 -3.82
N ASN A 122 -19.61 -0.83 -4.02
CA ASN A 122 -20.42 -1.02 -5.24
C ASN A 122 -21.84 -0.43 -5.17
N ALA A 123 -22.24 0.12 -4.03
CA ALA A 123 -23.55 0.77 -3.83
C ALA A 123 -23.63 2.16 -4.48
#